data_AF-A0A920PCX0-F1
#
_entry.id   AF-A0A920PCX0-F1
#
_cell.length_a   1.000
_cell.length_b   1.000
_cell.length_c   1.000
_cell.angle_alpha   90.00
_cell.angle_beta   90.00
_cell.angle_gamma   90.00
#
_symmetry.space_group_name_H-M   'P 1'
#
loop_
_entity.id
_entity.type
_entity.pdbx_description
1 polymer ?
#
loop_
_entity_poly.entity_id
_entity_poly.type
_entity_poly.pdbx_seq_one_letter_code
_entity_poly.pdbx_strand_id
1 'polypeptide(L)' 'MTHDQIVSAYETYLAENETFETKNVKAAAARARKALGDIAKLAKVRRAEIQERKTNM' A
#
# COMPACT_ATOMS: atom_id res chain seq x y z
N MET A 1 4.11 5.53 -11.82
CA MET A 1 2.68 5.20 -12.01
C MET A 1 2.07 4.85 -10.64
N THR A 2 0.76 4.96 -10.41
CA THR A 2 0.18 4.54 -9.11
C THR A 2 0.45 3.08 -8.76
N HIS A 3 0.73 2.24 -9.77
CA HIS A 3 1.24 0.87 -9.56
C HIS A 3 2.51 0.84 -8.70
N ASP A 4 3.55 1.59 -9.06
CA ASP A 4 4.84 1.58 -8.35
C ASP A 4 4.68 2.06 -6.91
N GLN A 5 3.76 3.01 -6.68
CA GLN A 5 3.42 3.50 -5.35
C GLN A 5 2.71 2.42 -4.50
N ILE A 6 1.83 1.62 -5.11
CA ILE A 6 1.19 0.49 -4.44
C ILE A 6 2.24 -0.55 -4.06
N VAL A 7 3.16 -0.89 -4.96
CA VAL A 7 4.24 -1.86 -4.69
C VAL A 7 5.11 -1.39 -3.54
N SER A 8 5.57 -0.14 -3.58
CA SER A 8 6.39 0.43 -2.50
C SER A 8 5.65 0.48 -1.14
N ALA A 9 4.36 0.83 -1.14
CA ALA A 9 3.55 0.82 0.08
C ALA A 9 3.34 -0.62 0.61
N TYR A 10 3.21 -1.60 -0.28
CA TYR A 10 3.09 -3.01 0.08
C TYR A 10 4.38 -3.57 0.68
N GLU A 11 5.54 -3.28 0.09
CA GLU A 11 6.85 -3.64 0.66
C GLU A 11 7.07 -3.02 2.04
N THR A 12 6.67 -1.74 2.19
CA THR A 12 6.70 -1.06 3.50
C THR A 12 5.80 -1.79 4.50
N TYR A 13 4.59 -2.17 4.11
CA TYR A 13 3.69 -2.94 4.98
C TYR A 13 4.34 -4.27 5.40
N LEU A 14 4.93 -5.03 4.48
CA LEU A 14 5.57 -6.30 4.80
C LEU A 14 6.69 -6.13 5.83
N ALA A 15 7.60 -5.17 5.60
CA ALA A 15 8.73 -4.93 6.51
C ALA A 15 8.27 -4.48 7.91
N GLU A 16 7.28 -3.59 7.99
CA GLU A 16 6.74 -3.11 9.26
C GLU A 16 5.91 -4.18 9.98
N ASN A 17 5.16 -5.01 9.23
CA ASN A 17 4.40 -6.12 9.78
C ASN A 17 5.34 -7.18 10.36
N GLU A 18 6.41 -7.54 9.65
CA GLU A 18 7.43 -8.44 10.17
C GLU A 18 8.08 -7.85 11.43
N THR A 19 8.45 -6.57 11.41
CA THR A 19 9.05 -5.88 12.57
C THR A 19 8.07 -5.83 13.77
N PHE A 20 6.78 -5.70 13.51
CA PHE A 20 5.75 -5.74 14.56
C PHE A 20 5.59 -7.15 15.14
N GLU A 21 5.40 -8.17 14.29
CA GLU A 21 5.13 -9.55 14.72
C GLU A 21 6.36 -10.24 15.35
N THR A 22 7.56 -10.00 14.80
CA THR A 22 8.78 -10.69 15.25
C THR A 22 9.51 -9.94 16.37
N LYS A 23 9.60 -8.61 16.26
CA LYS A 23 10.38 -7.78 17.20
C LYS A 23 9.50 -7.03 18.21
N ASN A 24 8.17 -7.17 18.14
CA ASN A 24 7.21 -6.52 19.04
C ASN A 24 7.38 -4.99 19.13
N VAL A 25 7.85 -4.35 18.05
CA VAL A 25 8.08 -2.90 18.02
C VAL A 25 6.74 -2.18 17.87
N LYS A 26 6.27 -1.53 18.93
CA LYS A 26 4.97 -0.83 18.95
C LYS A 26 4.82 0.24 17.86
N ALA A 27 5.92 0.94 17.51
CA ALA A 27 5.90 1.94 16.45
C ALA A 27 5.68 1.34 15.05
N ALA A 28 6.10 0.09 14.83
CA ALA A 28 5.91 -0.61 13.57
C ALA A 28 4.40 -0.88 13.31
N ALA A 29 3.60 -1.07 14.36
CA ALA A 29 2.15 -1.21 14.23
C ALA A 29 1.48 0.03 13.61
N ALA A 30 1.91 1.23 14.01
CA ALA A 30 1.37 2.47 13.45
C ALA A 30 1.77 2.64 11.96
N ARG A 31 3.02 2.32 11.63
CA ARG A 31 3.53 2.38 10.25
C ARG A 31 2.88 1.35 9.33
N ALA A 32 2.71 0.10 9.79
CA ALA A 32 2.01 -0.95 9.04
C ALA A 32 0.56 -0.55 8.72
N ARG A 33 -0.19 -0.03 9.70
CA ARG A 33 -1.56 0.47 9.47
C ARG A 33 -1.60 1.65 8.50
N LYS A 34 -0.63 2.57 8.59
CA LYS A 34 -0.52 3.69 7.64
C LYS A 34 -0.29 3.17 6.21
N ALA A 35 0.64 2.24 6.02
CA ALA A 35 0.92 1.64 4.71
C ALA A 35 -0.32 0.95 4.12
N LEU A 36 -1.08 0.20 4.94
CA LEU A 36 -2.35 -0.38 4.51
C LEU A 36 -3.38 0.67 4.09
N GLY A 37 -3.48 1.78 4.84
CA GLY A 37 -4.35 2.91 4.48
C GLY A 37 -3.95 3.57 3.16
N ASP A 38 -2.65 3.71 2.91
CA ASP A 38 -2.11 4.27 1.67
C ASP A 38 -2.38 3.33 0.48
N ILE A 39 -2.19 2.02 0.64
CA ILE A 39 -2.56 1.00 -0.36
C ILE A 39 -4.05 1.10 -0.72
N ALA A 40 -4.94 1.22 0.27
CA ALA A 40 -6.39 1.30 0.01
C ALA A 40 -6.76 2.55 -0.81
N LYS A 41 -6.11 3.68 -0.56
CA LYS A 41 -6.31 4.91 -1.35
C LYS A 41 -5.77 4.74 -2.77
N LEU A 42 -4.54 4.28 -2.90
CA LEU A 42 -3.88 4.09 -4.20
C LEU A 42 -4.61 3.05 -5.06
N ALA A 43 -5.13 1.98 -4.46
CA ALA A 43 -5.92 0.97 -5.17
C ALA A 43 -7.19 1.55 -5.81
N LYS A 44 -7.87 2.49 -5.13
CA LYS A 44 -9.03 3.20 -5.70
C LYS A 44 -8.63 4.04 -6.92
N VAL A 45 -7.54 4.79 -6.82
CA VAL A 45 -7.01 5.61 -7.92
C VAL A 45 -6.61 4.72 -9.08
N ARG A 46 -5.83 3.66 -8.82
CA ARG A 46 -5.38 2.71 -9.85
C ARG A 46 -6.54 2.04 -10.56
N ARG A 47 -7.61 1.67 -9.82
CA ARG A 47 -8.83 1.13 -10.42
C ARG A 47 -9.48 2.13 -11.38
N ALA A 48 -9.56 3.40 -11.00
CA ALA A 48 -10.10 4.46 -11.87
C ALA A 48 -9.25 4.63 -13.13
N GLU A 49 -7.92 4.72 -13.00
CA GLU A 49 -6.99 4.81 -14.14
C GLU A 49 -7.16 3.62 -15.11
N ILE A 50 -7.32 2.41 -14.59
CA ILE A 50 -7.53 1.21 -15.43
C ILE A 50 -8.85 1.32 -16.19
N GLN A 51 -9.93 1.78 -15.53
CA GLN A 51 -11.21 1.94 -16.22
C GLN A 51 -11.15 3.03 -17.28
N GLU A 52 -10.53 4.17 -16.98
CA GLU A 52 -10.35 5.25 -17.95
C GLU A 52 -9.53 4.79 -19.17
N ARG A 53 -8.40 4.11 -18.95
CA ARG A 53 -7.61 3.53 -20.05
C ARG A 53 -8.41 2.53 -20.88
N LYS A 54 -9.23 1.67 -20.24
CA LYS A 54 -10.07 0.70 -20.94
C LYS A 54 -11.16 1.36 -21.79
N THR A 55 -11.77 2.44 -21.29
CA THR A 55 -12.81 3.18 -22.02
C THR A 55 -12.23 3.97 -23.19
N ASN A 56 -10.98 4.42 -23.07
CA ASN A 56 -10.27 5.20 -24.09
C ASN A 56 -9.37 4.35 -25.01
N MET A 57 -9.50 3.01 -24.93
CA MET A 57 -8.93 2.05 -25.89
C MET A 57 -9.91 1.81 -27.03
#